data_AF-A0A383CYT0-F1
#
_entry.id   AF-A0A383CYT0-F1
#
_cell.length_a   1.000
_cell.length_b   1.000
_cell.length_c   1.000
_cell.angle_alpha   90.00
_cell.angle_beta   90.00
_cell.angle_gamma   90.00
#
_symmetry.space_group_name_H-M   'P 1'
#
loop_
_entity.id
_entity.type
_entity.pdbx_description
1 polymer ?
#
loop_
_entity_poly.entity_id
_entity_poly.type
_entity_poly.pdbx_seq_one_letter_code
_entity_poly.pdbx_strand_id
1 'polypeptide(L)'
;MNKNITKDNSGSPKKKSLPDKRPMAMGQCPKSAPRASRSLKAKCCNWDVEAALRMLQNNLDDDIAMDWKQLIVYGESGRAARNWKEYHRI
;
A
#
# COMPACT_ATOMS: atom_id res chain seq x y z
N MET A 1 24.43 29.13 -51.80
CA MET A 1 23.08 29.73 -51.62
C MET A 1 22.05 28.63 -51.88
N ASN A 2 20.97 28.39 -51.15
CA ASN A 2 20.34 29.03 -50.00
C ASN A 2 19.57 27.96 -49.22
N LYS A 3 19.46 28.23 -47.92
CA LYS A 3 18.71 27.57 -46.85
C LYS A 3 17.28 27.20 -47.26
N ASN A 4 16.74 26.12 -46.71
CA ASN A 4 15.36 26.12 -46.20
C ASN A 4 15.20 25.13 -45.04
N ILE A 5 14.94 25.73 -43.87
CA ILE A 5 14.57 25.12 -42.61
C ILE A 5 13.04 25.09 -42.59
N THR A 6 12.42 23.95 -42.30
CA THR A 6 11.12 23.91 -41.62
C THR A 6 11.07 22.72 -40.66
N LYS A 7 10.68 23.05 -39.44
CA LYS A 7 10.58 22.21 -38.25
C LYS A 7 9.18 21.60 -38.17
N ASP A 8 9.10 20.37 -37.69
CA ASP A 8 7.89 19.86 -37.04
C ASP A 8 8.21 18.61 -36.19
N ASN A 9 9.09 18.82 -35.21
CA ASN A 9 9.11 18.01 -33.99
C ASN A 9 7.82 18.28 -33.20
N SER A 10 6.75 17.56 -33.50
CA SER A 10 5.55 17.49 -32.64
C SER A 10 5.52 16.18 -31.86
N GLY A 11 6.65 15.86 -31.21
CA GLY A 11 6.70 14.88 -30.13
C GLY A 11 5.93 15.41 -28.92
N SER A 12 4.61 15.30 -28.94
CA SER A 12 3.78 15.57 -27.77
C SER A 12 4.21 14.62 -26.65
N PRO A 13 4.57 15.11 -25.45
CA PRO A 13 4.89 14.22 -24.34
C PRO A 13 3.62 13.42 -24.03
N LYS A 14 3.66 12.10 -24.26
CA LYS A 14 2.58 11.19 -23.89
C LYS A 14 2.26 11.45 -22.42
N LYS A 15 1.09 12.05 -22.13
CA LYS A 15 0.58 12.12 -20.76
C LYS A 15 0.51 10.68 -20.27
N LYS A 16 1.40 10.30 -19.34
CA LYS A 16 1.29 9.02 -18.66
C LYS A 16 -0.05 9.07 -17.91
N SER A 17 -1.08 8.39 -18.43
CA SER A 17 -2.28 8.17 -17.65
C SER A 17 -1.85 7.45 -16.39
N LEU A 18 -2.10 8.05 -15.23
CA LEU A 18 -1.93 7.31 -13.99
C LEU A 18 -2.88 6.11 -14.06
N PRO A 19 -2.45 4.91 -13.63
CA PRO A 19 -3.35 3.77 -13.60
C PRO A 19 -4.55 4.09 -12.71
N ASP A 20 -5.77 3.83 -13.21
CA ASP A 20 -7.04 4.10 -12.50
C ASP A 20 -7.09 3.46 -11.10
N LYS A 21 -6.31 2.39 -10.90
CA LYS A 21 -6.18 1.70 -9.61
C LYS A 21 -4.76 1.83 -9.06
N ARG A 22 -4.67 2.22 -7.78
CA ARG A 22 -3.42 2.27 -7.03
C ARG A 22 -2.72 0.91 -7.03
N PRO A 23 -1.40 0.83 -7.23
CA PRO A 23 -0.68 -0.44 -7.18
C PRO A 23 -0.65 -0.99 -5.74
N MET A 24 -1.41 -2.05 -5.49
CA MET A 24 -1.55 -2.67 -4.16
C MET A 24 -0.45 -3.67 -3.81
N ALA A 25 0.44 -3.99 -4.76
CA ALA A 25 1.49 -5.00 -4.59
C ALA A 25 0.92 -6.37 -4.12
N MET A 26 -0.16 -6.83 -4.75
CA MET A 26 -0.89 -8.05 -4.34
C MET A 26 -0.03 -9.32 -4.27
N GLY A 27 1.10 -9.38 -4.99
CA GLY A 27 2.05 -10.49 -4.86
C GLY A 27 2.70 -10.61 -3.48
N GLN A 28 2.60 -9.59 -2.63
CA GLN A 28 3.07 -9.58 -1.24
C GLN A 28 1.93 -9.69 -0.23
N CYS A 29 0.68 -9.84 -0.70
CA CYS A 29 -0.46 -10.07 0.17
C CYS A 29 -0.27 -11.41 0.92
N PRO A 30 -0.40 -11.44 2.25
CA PRO A 30 -0.38 -12.69 2.99
C PRO A 30 -1.58 -13.56 2.59
N LYS A 31 -1.44 -14.88 2.77
CA LYS A 31 -2.50 -15.86 2.46
C LYS A 31 -3.72 -15.73 3.38
N SER A 32 -3.52 -15.20 4.58
CA SER A 32 -4.54 -14.96 5.59
C SER A 32 -4.44 -13.52 6.10
N ALA A 33 -5.55 -13.01 6.64
CA ALA A 33 -5.58 -11.72 7.30
C ALA A 33 -4.53 -11.65 8.42
N PRO A 34 -3.76 -10.54 8.52
CA PRO A 34 -2.93 -10.30 9.68
C PRO A 34 -3.79 -10.26 10.95
N ARG A 35 -3.32 -10.90 12.03
CA ARG A 35 -3.97 -10.81 13.34
C ARG A 35 -2.95 -10.52 14.42
N ALA A 36 -3.34 -9.69 15.37
CA ALA A 36 -2.49 -9.31 16.49
C ALA A 36 -2.19 -10.53 17.39
N SER A 37 -0.95 -10.61 17.91
CA SER A 37 -0.64 -11.61 18.94
C SER A 37 -1.35 -11.28 20.25
N ARG A 38 -2.00 -12.28 20.84
CA ARG A 38 -2.63 -12.19 22.17
C ARG A 38 -1.70 -12.67 23.30
N SER A 39 -0.46 -13.06 22.98
CA SER A 39 0.50 -13.58 23.95
C SER A 39 1.14 -12.46 24.77
N LEU A 40 1.54 -12.78 26.01
CA LEU A 40 2.36 -11.91 26.87
C LEU A 40 3.84 -11.87 26.43
N LYS A 41 4.24 -12.70 25.47
CA LYS A 41 5.59 -12.66 24.89
C LYS A 41 5.65 -11.66 23.74
N ALA A 42 6.51 -10.65 23.86
CA ALA A 42 6.78 -9.68 22.80
C ALA A 42 7.64 -10.29 21.68
N LYS A 43 7.38 -9.88 20.44
CA LYS A 43 8.19 -10.19 19.25
C LYS A 43 9.18 -9.06 18.94
N CYS A 44 8.78 -7.82 19.20
CA CYS A 44 9.62 -6.63 19.02
C CYS A 44 10.58 -6.41 20.21
N CYS A 45 11.49 -5.45 20.06
CA CYS A 45 12.52 -5.14 21.06
C CYS A 45 11.97 -4.53 22.36
N ASN A 46 10.82 -3.86 22.31
CA ASN A 46 10.15 -3.27 23.46
C ASN A 46 8.64 -3.28 23.27
N TRP A 47 7.91 -2.95 24.34
CA TRP A 47 6.45 -2.98 24.36
C TRP A 47 5.79 -1.88 23.54
N ASP A 48 6.41 -0.71 23.40
CA ASP A 48 5.84 0.39 22.60
C ASP A 48 5.76 0.01 21.12
N VAL A 49 6.84 -0.57 20.59
CA VAL A 49 6.90 -1.07 19.21
C VAL A 49 6.00 -2.30 19.03
N GLU A 50 5.98 -3.21 20.01
CA GLU A 50 5.07 -4.37 20.00
C GLU A 50 3.59 -3.94 19.98
N ALA A 51 3.23 -2.92 20.78
CA ALA A 51 1.88 -2.39 20.83
C ALA A 51 1.48 -1.77 19.48
N ALA A 52 2.37 -0.97 18.86
CA ALA A 52 2.13 -0.42 17.53
C ALA A 52 1.92 -1.51 16.47
N LEU A 53 2.76 -2.56 16.48
CA LEU A 53 2.62 -3.71 15.58
C LEU A 53 1.29 -4.44 15.79
N ARG A 54 0.91 -4.69 17.04
CA ARG A 54 -0.37 -5.34 17.37
C ARG A 54 -1.55 -4.51 16.92
N MET A 55 -1.53 -3.20 17.15
CA MET A 55 -2.59 -2.31 16.70
C MET A 55 -2.72 -2.28 15.17
N LEU A 56 -1.59 -2.26 14.46
CA LEU A 56 -1.57 -2.35 13.00
C LEU A 56 -2.18 -3.67 12.50
N GLN A 57 -1.78 -4.79 13.09
CA GLN A 57 -2.31 -6.11 12.73
C GLN A 57 -3.78 -6.25 13.07
N ASN A 58 -4.22 -5.70 14.21
CA ASN A 58 -5.63 -5.73 14.63
C ASN A 58 -6.55 -5.00 13.65
N ASN A 59 -6.11 -3.86 13.09
CA ASN A 59 -6.89 -3.14 12.08
C ASN A 59 -7.09 -3.93 10.78
N LEU A 60 -6.29 -4.96 10.53
CA LEU A 60 -6.36 -5.81 9.33
C LEU A 60 -6.89 -7.21 9.63
N ASP A 61 -7.36 -7.45 10.86
CA ASP A 61 -8.03 -8.69 11.24
C ASP A 61 -9.29 -8.88 10.39
N ASP A 62 -9.57 -10.11 9.96
CA ASP A 62 -10.70 -10.45 9.12
C ASP A 62 -12.05 -10.17 9.78
N ASP A 63 -12.10 -10.18 11.12
CA ASP A 63 -13.30 -9.88 11.90
C ASP A 63 -13.55 -8.36 12.06
N ILE A 64 -12.55 -7.52 11.78
CA ILE A 64 -12.56 -6.06 12.05
C ILE A 64 -12.53 -5.25 10.76
N ALA A 65 -11.68 -5.63 9.82
CA ALA A 65 -11.46 -4.90 8.59
C ALA A 65 -12.59 -5.12 7.59
N MET A 66 -13.07 -4.05 6.97
CA MET A 66 -14.06 -4.13 5.89
C MET A 66 -13.52 -4.88 4.66
N ASP A 67 -12.26 -4.64 4.28
CA ASP A 67 -11.56 -5.40 3.24
C ASP A 67 -10.05 -5.41 3.52
N TRP A 68 -9.60 -6.40 4.30
CA TRP A 68 -8.19 -6.54 4.66
C TRP A 68 -7.28 -6.74 3.45
N LYS A 69 -7.75 -7.37 2.36
CA LYS A 69 -6.94 -7.61 1.15
C LYS A 69 -6.58 -6.31 0.45
N GLN A 70 -7.47 -5.34 0.51
CA GLN A 70 -7.24 -3.97 0.03
C GLN A 70 -6.69 -3.03 1.12
N LEU A 71 -6.36 -3.56 2.30
CA LEU A 71 -5.90 -2.84 3.49
C LEU A 71 -6.94 -1.85 4.05
N ILE A 72 -8.21 -1.98 3.67
CA ILE A 72 -9.30 -1.08 4.03
C ILE A 72 -9.88 -1.51 5.38
N VAL A 73 -9.84 -0.59 6.34
CA VAL A 73 -10.38 -0.82 7.69
C VAL A 73 -11.84 -0.38 7.75
N TYR A 74 -12.10 0.88 7.45
CA TYR A 74 -13.42 1.50 7.45
C TYR A 74 -13.48 2.70 6.50
N GLY A 75 -14.68 3.25 6.30
CA GLY A 75 -14.87 4.51 5.57
C GLY A 75 -14.48 4.43 4.10
N GLU A 76 -14.78 3.29 3.46
CA GLU A 76 -14.61 2.98 2.02
C GLU A 76 -13.15 2.97 1.52
N SER A 77 -12.35 4.00 1.81
CA SER A 77 -10.97 4.16 1.35
C SER A 77 -9.94 4.31 2.47
N GLY A 78 -10.40 4.35 3.72
CA GLY A 78 -9.57 4.44 4.93
C GLY A 78 -8.77 3.16 5.12
N ARG A 79 -7.45 3.27 4.93
CA ARG A 79 -6.53 2.12 4.87
C ARG A 79 -5.47 2.16 5.96
N ALA A 80 -5.08 0.97 6.44
CA ALA A 80 -4.02 0.82 7.43
C ALA A 80 -2.61 1.09 6.86
N ALA A 81 -2.39 0.79 5.57
CA ALA A 81 -1.13 1.03 4.88
C ALA A 81 -1.35 1.38 3.40
N ARG A 82 -0.31 1.90 2.73
CA ARG A 82 -0.42 2.39 1.34
C ARG A 82 -0.64 1.26 0.32
N ASN A 83 0.05 0.15 0.51
CA ASN A 83 0.02 -1.09 -0.25
C ASN A 83 0.74 -2.19 0.57
N TRP A 84 0.68 -3.44 0.13
CA TRP A 84 1.29 -4.55 0.86
C TRP A 84 2.82 -4.45 0.99
N LYS A 85 3.49 -3.81 0.04
CA LYS A 85 4.94 -3.56 0.12
C LYS A 85 5.29 -2.61 1.26
N GLU A 86 4.56 -1.50 1.40
CA GLU A 86 4.78 -0.57 2.50
C GLU A 86 4.34 -1.18 3.84
N TYR A 87 3.31 -2.03 3.87
CA TYR A 87 2.92 -2.76 5.08
C TYR A 87 4.07 -3.61 5.63
N HIS A 88 4.79 -4.35 4.78
CA HIS A 88 5.94 -5.17 5.20
C HIS A 88 7.20 -4.36 5.53
N ARG A 89 7.22 -3.06 5.20
CA ARG A 89 8.35 -2.17 5.53
C ARG A 89 8.20 -1.49 6.89
N ILE A 90 6.99 -1.43 7.44
CA ILE A 90 6.70 -0.94 8.80
C ILE A 90 7.22 -1.97 9.80
#